data_AF-A0A315QTN1-F1
#
_entry.id   AF-A0A315QTN1-F1
#
_cell.length_a   1.000
_cell.length_b   1.000
_cell.length_c   1.000
_cell.angle_alpha   90.00
_cell.angle_beta   90.00
_cell.angle_gamma   90.00
#
_symmetry.space_group_name_H-M   'P 1'
#
loop_
_entity.id
_entity.type
_entity.pdbx_description
1 polymer ?
#
loop_
_entity_poly.entity_id
_entity_poly.type
_entity_poly.pdbx_seq_one_letter_code
_entity_poly.pdbx_strand_id
1 'polypeptide(L)' 'MYVKECPECKGKSYSAGRSDWICPYCGEDLNNVEAKQPEN' A
#
# COMPACT_ATOMS: atom_id res chain seq x y z
N MET A 1 11.27 -2.66 2.83
CA MET A 1 10.22 -2.03 2.00
C MET A 1 8.95 -2.83 2.16
N TYR A 2 7.79 -2.23 2.12
CA TYR A 2 6.50 -2.92 2.07
C TYR A 2 5.83 -2.58 0.76
N VAL A 3 4.92 -3.44 0.32
CA VAL A 3 4.05 -3.22 -0.83
C VAL A 3 2.59 -3.44 -0.40
N LYS A 4 1.72 -2.50 -0.77
CA LYS A 4 0.26 -2.63 -0.65
C LYS A 4 -0.35 -2.47 -2.03
N GLU A 5 -1.29 -3.35 -2.36
CA GLU A 5 -2.11 -3.24 -3.56
C GLU A 5 -3.41 -2.54 -3.18
N CYS A 6 -3.70 -1.40 -3.82
CA CYS A 6 -4.93 -0.68 -3.57
C CYS A 6 -6.13 -1.42 -4.18
N PRO A 7 -7.20 -1.70 -3.42
CA PRO A 7 -8.38 -2.39 -3.95
C PRO A 7 -9.13 -1.57 -5.01
N GLU A 8 -9.11 -0.23 -4.89
CA GLU A 8 -9.81 0.68 -5.79
C GLU A 8 -9.11 0.82 -7.14
N CYS A 9 -7.85 1.27 -7.13
CA CYS A 9 -7.12 1.53 -8.38
C CYS A 9 -6.30 0.33 -8.87
N LYS A 10 -6.22 -0.75 -8.09
CA LYS A 10 -5.34 -1.92 -8.31
C LYS A 10 -3.86 -1.56 -8.44
N GLY A 11 -3.50 -0.35 -8.02
CA GLY A 11 -2.14 0.17 -8.04
C GLY A 11 -1.32 -0.43 -6.90
N LYS A 12 -0.14 -0.94 -7.23
CA LYS A 12 0.84 -1.36 -6.22
C LYS A 12 1.62 -0.14 -5.77
N SER A 13 1.47 0.18 -4.50
CA SER A 13 2.25 1.23 -3.85
C SER A 13 3.31 0.59 -2.97
N TYR A 14 4.44 1.27 -2.81
CA TYR A 14 5.51 0.82 -1.94
C TYR A 14 5.80 1.87 -0.87
N SER A 15 5.97 1.44 0.37
CA SER A 15 6.26 2.32 1.50
C SER A 15 7.33 1.73 2.40
N ALA A 16 8.04 2.60 3.10
CA ALA A 16 8.99 2.19 4.13
C ALA A 16 8.27 1.76 5.44
N GLY A 17 7.05 2.28 5.67
CA GLY A 17 6.24 2.02 6.87
C GLY A 17 5.06 1.07 6.61
N ARG A 18 4.53 0.48 7.68
CA ARG A 18 3.33 -0.39 7.65
C ARG A 18 2.03 0.37 7.98
N SER A 19 2.14 1.46 8.74
CA SER A 19 1.03 2.27 9.29
C SER A 19 0.77 3.52 8.46
N ASP A 20 -0.46 4.04 8.50
CA ASP A 20 -0.93 5.27 7.85
C ASP A 20 -0.53 5.37 6.39
N TRP A 21 -1.06 4.43 5.62
CA TRP A 21 -0.74 4.32 4.21
C TRP A 21 -1.92 4.80 3.38
N ILE A 22 -1.77 5.97 2.77
CA ILE A 22 -2.70 6.46 1.76
C ILE A 22 -2.18 6.09 0.37
N CYS A 23 -3.06 5.57 -0.49
CA CYS A 23 -2.71 5.25 -1.86
C CYS A 23 -2.27 6.53 -2.61
N PRO A 24 -1.03 6.60 -3.13
CA PRO A 24 -0.56 7.79 -3.83
C PRO A 24 -1.22 8.00 -5.20
N TYR A 25 -1.96 7.00 -5.71
CA TYR A 25 -2.59 7.05 -7.02
C TYR A 25 -4.01 7.60 -6.97
N CYS A 26 -4.82 7.15 -6.01
CA CYS A 26 -6.22 7.54 -5.89
C CYS A 26 -6.57 8.25 -4.58
N GLY A 27 -5.65 8.33 -3.62
CA GLY A 27 -5.90 8.92 -2.31
C GLY A 27 -6.68 8.02 -1.35
N GLU A 28 -6.91 6.75 -1.71
CA GLU A 28 -7.66 5.82 -0.88
C GLU A 28 -6.89 5.39 0.36
N ASP A 29 -7.58 5.21 1.49
CA ASP A 29 -6.97 4.74 2.72
C ASP A 29 -6.63 3.24 2.64
N LEU A 30 -5.33 2.92 2.75
CA LEU A 30 -4.80 1.57 2.76
C LEU A 30 -4.43 1.12 4.17
N ASN A 31 -4.91 1.77 5.25
CA ASN A 31 -4.63 1.32 6.61
C ASN A 31 -5.19 -0.09 6.85
N ASN A 32 -6.35 -0.38 6.29
CA ASN A 32 -6.98 -1.70 6.36
C ASN A 32 -6.38 -2.74 5.38
N VAL A 33 -5.49 -2.32 4.48
CA VAL A 33 -4.85 -3.23 3.52
C VAL A 33 -3.57 -3.79 4.13
N GLU A 34 -3.44 -5.11 4.10
CA GLU A 34 -2.28 -5.80 4.64
C GLU A 34 -1.01 -5.49 3.83
N ALA A 35 0.02 -4.99 4.51
CA ALA A 35 1.31 -4.70 3.92
C ALA A 35 2.11 -6.00 3.71
N LYS A 36 2.43 -6.33 2.46
CA LYS A 36 3.34 -7.45 2.15
C LYS A 36 4.78 -6.96 2.09
N GLN A 37 5.74 -7.82 2.44
CA GLN A 37 7.14 -7.54 2.13
C GLN A 37 7.39 -7.99 0.68
N PRO A 38 7.89 -7.12 -0.22
CA PRO A 38 8.38 -7.57 -1.51
C PRO A 38 9.57 -8.47 -1.24
N GLU A 39 9.48 -9.69 -1.73
CA GLU A 39 10.51 -10.72 -1.65
C GLU A 39 11.76 -10.21 -2.39
N ASN A 40 12.92 -10.43 -1.77
CA ASN A 40 14.19 -9.77 -2.11
C ASN A 40 14.81 -10.32 -3.40
#